data_AF-A0A2G7T4E7-F1
#
_entry.id   AF-A0A2G7T4E7-F1
#
_cell.length_a   1.000
_cell.length_b   1.000
_cell.length_c   1.000
_cell.angle_alpha   90.00
_cell.angle_beta   90.00
_cell.angle_gamma   90.00
#
_symmetry.space_group_name_H-M   'P 1'
#
loop_
_entity.id
_entity.type
_entity.pdbx_description
1 polymer ?
#
loop_
_entity_poly.entity_id
_entity_poly.type
_entity_poly.pdbx_seq_one_letter_code
_entity_poly.pdbx_strand_id
1 'polypeptide(L)'
;MASPKNTARMAVQAQPRPETEKTTPSPTWPTWQQAMRVSLIMAEGQLVALTQACHGRRGRNARQFEVECAVELALAHIRHMQDDPPQSHEVFEQQWHLAASAIHLAGKAFKLPRSRYGRSLKGMRLHFDLLKDLVERVKMQNRRAA
;
A
#
# COMPACT_ATOMS: atom_id res chain seq x y z
N MET A 1 -77.61 -22.79 33.75
CA MET A 1 -76.37 -22.08 34.12
C MET A 1 -75.54 -21.86 32.85
N ALA A 2 -74.83 -20.74 32.81
CA ALA A 2 -74.36 -20.03 31.63
C ALA A 2 -73.14 -20.65 30.90
N SER A 3 -73.00 -20.27 29.62
CA SER A 3 -71.77 -20.07 28.81
C SER A 3 -70.53 -19.55 29.60
N PRO A 4 -69.33 -19.36 29.00
CA PRO A 4 -68.66 -19.91 27.79
C PRO A 4 -67.16 -20.27 28.03
N LYS A 5 -66.46 -21.01 27.14
CA LYS A 5 -64.99 -20.86 26.90
C LYS A 5 -64.68 -21.24 25.45
N ASN A 6 -64.78 -20.31 24.50
CA ASN A 6 -63.79 -19.29 24.12
C ASN A 6 -62.65 -19.85 23.25
N THR A 7 -62.92 -19.84 21.94
CA THR A 7 -62.09 -19.27 20.86
C THR A 7 -60.57 -19.17 21.05
N ALA A 8 -59.82 -19.93 20.25
CA ALA A 8 -58.56 -19.48 19.65
C ALA A 8 -58.21 -20.33 18.41
N ARG A 9 -58.95 -20.08 17.32
CA ARG A 9 -58.46 -20.31 15.95
C ARG A 9 -57.31 -19.31 15.75
N MET A 10 -56.06 -19.76 15.74
CA MET A 10 -54.98 -18.95 15.19
C MET A 10 -54.67 -19.44 13.78
N ALA A 11 -55.21 -18.70 12.83
CA ALA A 11 -54.71 -18.66 11.47
C ALA A 11 -53.24 -18.22 11.53
N VAL A 12 -52.33 -19.13 11.19
CA VAL A 12 -50.97 -18.74 10.81
C VAL A 12 -51.12 -18.03 9.47
N GLN A 13 -51.27 -16.71 9.53
CA GLN A 13 -51.16 -15.85 8.36
C GLN A 13 -49.77 -16.09 7.76
N ALA A 14 -49.75 -16.54 6.52
CA ALA A 14 -48.57 -16.47 5.68
C ALA A 14 -48.16 -15.00 5.60
N GLN A 15 -47.12 -14.62 6.35
CA GLN A 15 -46.49 -13.32 6.18
C GLN A 15 -45.94 -13.25 4.75
N PRO A 16 -46.29 -12.22 3.96
CA PRO A 16 -45.64 -11.99 2.68
C PRO A 16 -44.15 -11.75 2.94
N ARG A 17 -43.30 -12.51 2.23
CA ARG A 17 -41.85 -12.26 2.17
C ARG A 17 -41.63 -10.79 1.79
N PRO A 18 -40.81 -10.02 2.53
CA PRO A 18 -40.41 -8.71 2.05
C PRO A 18 -39.66 -8.91 0.75
N GLU A 19 -40.24 -8.40 -0.33
CA GLU A 19 -39.66 -8.39 -1.66
C GLU A 19 -38.39 -7.56 -1.66
N THR A 20 -37.37 -8.14 -2.29
CA THR A 20 -36.20 -7.47 -2.88
C THR A 20 -35.27 -6.72 -1.93
N GLU A 21 -34.21 -7.45 -1.55
CA GLU A 21 -32.86 -6.93 -1.33
C GLU A 21 -32.62 -5.65 -2.13
N LYS A 22 -32.50 -4.52 -1.41
CA LYS A 22 -31.81 -3.35 -1.93
C LYS A 22 -30.40 -3.81 -2.26
N THR A 23 -30.09 -3.83 -3.55
CA THR A 23 -28.78 -3.96 -4.17
C THR A 23 -27.71 -3.41 -3.25
N THR A 24 -26.97 -4.30 -2.58
CA THR A 24 -25.69 -3.94 -1.97
C THR A 24 -24.84 -3.37 -3.10
N PRO A 25 -24.37 -2.11 -3.05
CA PRO A 25 -23.50 -1.60 -4.09
C PRO A 25 -22.29 -2.53 -4.19
N SER A 26 -22.03 -3.06 -5.38
CA SER A 26 -20.83 -3.84 -5.66
C SER A 26 -19.62 -3.11 -5.09
N PRO A 27 -18.69 -3.80 -4.39
CA PRO A 27 -17.56 -3.13 -3.77
C PRO A 27 -16.77 -2.35 -4.82
N THR A 28 -16.82 -1.03 -4.72
CA THR A 28 -16.09 -0.13 -5.61
C THR A 28 -14.61 -0.30 -5.33
N TRP A 29 -13.85 -0.81 -6.30
CA TRP A 29 -12.40 -0.90 -6.20
C TRP A 29 -11.80 0.51 -5.97
N PRO A 30 -10.70 0.63 -5.20
CA PRO A 30 -10.00 1.90 -5.07
C PRO A 30 -9.49 2.41 -6.43
N THR A 31 -9.34 3.72 -6.57
CA THR A 31 -8.71 4.28 -7.77
C THR A 31 -7.21 4.02 -7.75
N TRP A 32 -6.57 4.03 -8.93
CA TRP A 32 -5.10 3.87 -9.01
C TRP A 32 -4.36 4.99 -8.27
N GLN A 33 -4.92 6.21 -8.24
CA GLN A 33 -4.38 7.35 -7.50
C GLN A 33 -4.43 7.11 -5.98
N GLN A 34 -5.50 6.50 -5.47
CA GLN A 34 -5.59 6.10 -4.07
C GLN A 34 -4.53 5.03 -3.73
N ALA A 35 -4.35 4.03 -4.59
CA ALA A 35 -3.32 3.02 -4.42
C ALA A 35 -1.90 3.60 -4.47
N MET A 36 -1.64 4.54 -5.38
CA MET A 36 -0.38 5.27 -5.48
C MET A 36 -0.09 6.03 -4.19
N ARG A 37 -1.06 6.79 -3.67
CA ARG A 37 -0.88 7.57 -2.44
C ARG A 37 -0.53 6.69 -1.24
N VAL A 38 -1.23 5.56 -1.08
CA VAL A 38 -0.92 4.58 -0.02
C VAL A 38 0.48 4.02 -0.20
N SER A 39 0.87 3.70 -1.44
CA SER A 39 2.20 3.17 -1.75
C SER A 39 3.32 4.17 -1.39
N LEU A 40 3.13 5.46 -1.68
CA LEU A 40 4.08 6.50 -1.30
C LEU A 40 4.23 6.61 0.22
N ILE A 41 3.13 6.63 0.97
CA ILE A 41 3.14 6.69 2.44
C ILE A 41 3.87 5.48 3.04
N MET A 42 3.57 4.28 2.54
CA MET A 42 4.21 3.05 3.02
C MET A 42 5.72 3.04 2.72
N ALA A 43 6.10 3.44 1.51
CA ALA A 43 7.50 3.53 1.12
C ALA A 43 8.26 4.56 1.97
N GLU A 44 7.67 5.73 2.22
CA GLU A 44 8.29 6.76 3.06
C GLU A 44 8.55 6.24 4.47
N GLY A 45 7.55 5.64 5.11
CA GLY A 45 7.69 5.13 6.48
C GLY A 45 8.83 4.11 6.61
N GLN A 46 8.97 3.20 5.65
CA GLN A 46 10.07 2.22 5.63
C GLN A 46 11.43 2.87 5.36
N LEU A 47 11.49 3.87 4.46
CA LEU A 47 12.72 4.62 4.18
C LEU A 47 13.19 5.42 5.39
N VAL A 48 12.27 6.07 6.12
CA VAL A 48 12.58 6.78 7.37
C VAL A 48 13.15 5.83 8.42
N ALA A 49 12.55 4.65 8.59
CA ALA A 49 13.10 3.64 9.50
C ALA A 49 14.51 3.18 9.08
N LEU A 50 14.74 3.06 7.77
CA LEU A 50 16.03 2.65 7.21
C LEU A 50 17.11 3.74 7.40
N THR A 51 16.81 5.02 7.19
CA THR A 51 17.76 6.11 7.44
C THR A 51 18.10 6.21 8.93
N GLN A 52 17.12 6.08 9.82
CA GLN A 52 17.36 6.07 11.27
C GLN A 52 18.27 4.92 11.72
N ALA A 53 18.14 3.74 11.11
CA ALA A 53 18.97 2.58 11.41
C ALA A 53 20.46 2.76 11.03
N CYS A 54 20.80 3.70 10.13
CA CYS A 54 22.18 4.03 9.78
C CYS A 54 22.88 4.92 10.80
N HIS A 55 22.17 5.90 11.37
CA HIS A 55 22.74 6.96 12.21
C HIS A 55 23.41 6.47 13.52
N GLY A 56 23.20 5.21 13.92
CA GLY A 56 23.78 4.63 15.14
C GLY A 56 25.19 4.02 15.02
N ARG A 57 25.82 3.97 13.84
CA ARG A 57 27.12 3.27 13.67
C ARG A 57 28.31 4.23 13.64
N ARG A 58 29.15 4.20 14.69
CA ARG A 58 30.45 4.89 14.72
C ARG A 58 31.42 4.25 13.70
N GLY A 59 32.16 5.08 12.95
CA GLY A 59 33.16 4.64 11.97
C GLY A 59 32.65 4.58 10.52
N ARG A 60 32.12 5.70 10.00
CA ARG A 60 31.67 5.81 8.61
C ARG A 60 32.86 5.71 7.65
N ASN A 61 32.83 4.72 6.76
CA ASN A 61 33.70 4.68 5.59
C ASN A 61 32.98 5.28 4.37
N ALA A 62 33.72 5.71 3.35
CA ALA A 62 33.17 6.40 2.17
C ALA A 62 32.01 5.64 1.49
N ARG A 63 32.08 4.30 1.42
CA ARG A 63 30.99 3.48 0.87
C ARG A 63 29.75 3.44 1.74
N GLN A 64 29.89 3.55 3.06
CA GLN A 64 28.74 3.66 3.95
C GLN A 64 28.03 5.00 3.80
N PHE A 65 28.79 6.07 3.55
CA PHE A 65 28.23 7.37 3.17
C PHE A 65 27.47 7.30 1.84
N GLU A 66 28.01 6.65 0.80
CA GLU A 66 27.30 6.43 -0.48
C GLU A 66 25.97 5.68 -0.29
N VAL A 67 25.95 4.66 0.57
CA VAL A 67 24.74 3.91 0.90
C VAL A 67 23.71 4.80 1.61
N GLU A 68 24.14 5.62 2.58
CA GLU A 68 23.29 6.58 3.26
C GLU A 68 22.69 7.60 2.27
N CYS A 69 23.53 8.23 1.44
CA CYS A 69 23.08 9.17 0.43
C CYS A 69 22.09 8.56 -0.56
N ALA A 70 22.31 7.31 -1.00
CA ALA A 70 21.39 6.63 -1.92
C ALA A 70 20.02 6.36 -1.27
N VAL A 71 19.98 6.01 0.02
CA VAL A 71 18.72 5.83 0.75
C VAL A 71 18.01 7.17 0.99
N GLU A 72 18.76 8.22 1.34
CA GLU A 72 18.22 9.58 1.47
C GLU A 72 17.69 10.13 0.16
N LEU A 73 18.37 9.88 -0.96
CA LEU A 73 17.91 10.24 -2.30
C LEU A 73 16.59 9.55 -2.65
N ALA A 74 16.45 8.25 -2.35
CA ALA A 74 15.19 7.55 -2.52
C ALA A 74 14.07 8.17 -1.69
N LEU A 75 14.35 8.49 -0.42
CA LEU A 75 13.39 9.14 0.48
C LEU A 75 12.97 10.52 -0.02
N ALA A 76 13.92 11.32 -0.50
CA ALA A 76 13.65 12.63 -1.09
C ALA A 76 12.74 12.53 -2.32
N HIS A 77 12.97 11.55 -3.20
CA HIS A 77 12.09 11.29 -4.35
C HIS A 77 10.68 10.89 -3.94
N ILE A 78 10.53 10.01 -2.94
CA ILE A 78 9.20 9.63 -2.44
C ILE A 78 8.45 10.84 -1.87
N ARG A 79 9.13 11.69 -1.09
CA ARG A 79 8.53 12.92 -0.55
C ARG A 79 8.14 13.90 -1.64
N HIS A 80 9.00 14.10 -2.62
CA HIS A 80 8.70 14.94 -3.77
C HIS A 80 7.44 14.48 -4.51
N MET A 81 7.27 13.17 -4.75
CA MET A 81 6.04 12.62 -5.33
C MET A 81 4.80 12.76 -4.43
N GLN A 82 4.96 12.96 -3.12
CA GLN A 82 3.83 13.24 -2.23
C GLN A 82 3.44 14.73 -2.26
N ASP A 83 4.42 15.62 -2.32
CA ASP A 83 4.23 17.06 -2.40
C ASP A 83 3.69 17.49 -3.78
N ASP A 84 4.18 16.85 -4.84
CA ASP A 84 3.71 17.00 -6.22
C ASP A 84 3.30 15.65 -6.83
N PRO A 85 2.05 15.20 -6.58
CA PRO A 85 1.57 13.90 -7.04
C PRO A 85 1.60 13.75 -8.56
N PRO A 86 2.13 12.62 -9.08
CA PRO A 86 2.10 12.32 -10.51
C PRO A 86 0.68 12.37 -11.10
N GLN A 87 0.51 13.15 -12.16
CA GLN A 87 -0.79 13.33 -12.83
C GLN A 87 -1.17 12.17 -13.76
N SER A 88 -0.18 11.39 -14.20
CA SER A 88 -0.39 10.18 -14.98
C SER A 88 0.35 8.99 -14.38
N HIS A 89 -0.09 7.81 -14.79
CA HIS A 89 0.53 6.58 -14.35
C HIS A 89 1.96 6.42 -14.90
N GLU A 90 2.20 6.86 -16.13
CA GLU A 90 3.52 6.79 -16.76
C GLU A 90 4.54 7.66 -16.01
N VAL A 91 4.14 8.86 -15.58
CA VAL A 91 4.97 9.74 -14.75
C VAL A 91 5.25 9.11 -13.38
N PHE A 92 4.23 8.49 -12.77
CA PHE A 92 4.42 7.74 -11.52
C PHE A 92 5.45 6.62 -11.68
N GLU A 93 5.31 5.78 -12.71
CA GLU A 93 6.22 4.66 -12.95
C GLU A 93 7.68 5.13 -13.12
N GLN A 94 7.88 6.21 -13.86
CA GLN A 94 9.21 6.79 -14.08
C GLN A 94 9.82 7.29 -12.77
N GLN A 95 9.09 8.09 -12.00
CA GLN A 95 9.57 8.65 -10.73
C GLN A 95 9.79 7.56 -9.67
N TRP A 96 8.90 6.57 -9.62
CA TRP A 96 9.05 5.39 -8.77
C TRP A 96 10.29 4.58 -9.13
N HIS A 97 10.59 4.43 -10.42
CA HIS A 97 11.79 3.72 -10.87
C HIS A 97 13.09 4.39 -10.43
N LEU A 98 13.14 5.73 -10.41
CA LEU A 98 14.29 6.48 -9.91
C LEU A 98 14.53 6.19 -8.41
N ALA A 99 13.48 6.27 -7.59
CA ALA A 99 13.57 5.94 -6.17
C ALA A 99 13.97 4.47 -5.93
N ALA A 100 13.37 3.53 -6.67
CA ALA A 100 13.69 2.10 -6.57
C ALA A 100 15.14 1.81 -6.99
N SER A 101 15.66 2.52 -7.98
CA SER A 101 17.04 2.38 -8.47
C SER A 101 18.05 2.89 -7.45
N ALA A 102 17.76 3.99 -6.75
CA ALA A 102 18.61 4.46 -5.65
C ALA A 102 18.74 3.40 -4.55
N ILE A 103 17.65 2.73 -4.16
CA ILE A 103 17.71 1.61 -3.19
C ILE A 103 18.46 0.40 -3.74
N HIS A 104 18.34 0.11 -5.04
CA HIS A 104 19.13 -0.95 -5.66
C HIS A 104 20.64 -0.66 -5.57
N LEU A 105 21.05 0.57 -5.90
CA LEU A 105 22.43 1.02 -5.82
C LEU A 105 22.94 0.96 -4.38
N ALA A 106 22.14 1.40 -3.40
CA ALA A 106 22.45 1.27 -1.98
C ALA A 106 22.72 -0.21 -1.60
N GLY A 107 21.84 -1.12 -2.02
CA GLY A 107 22.00 -2.56 -1.80
C GLY A 107 23.27 -3.14 -2.45
N LYS A 108 23.66 -2.66 -3.63
CA LYS A 108 24.88 -3.09 -4.34
C LYS A 108 26.16 -2.54 -3.71
N ALA A 109 26.14 -1.29 -3.22
CA ALA A 109 27.29 -0.66 -2.59
C ALA A 109 27.56 -1.22 -1.17
N PHE A 110 26.54 -1.74 -0.49
CA PHE A 110 26.64 -2.21 0.88
C PHE A 110 27.38 -3.55 1.02
N LYS A 111 28.47 -3.56 1.80
CA LYS A 111 29.40 -4.71 1.92
C LYS A 111 28.92 -5.88 2.79
N LEU A 112 27.89 -5.68 3.62
CA LEU A 112 27.47 -6.67 4.64
C LEU A 112 26.03 -7.15 4.42
N PRO A 113 25.71 -7.83 3.31
CA PRO A 113 24.33 -8.15 2.92
C PRO A 113 23.58 -9.02 3.94
N ARG A 114 24.29 -9.84 4.74
CA ARG A 114 23.68 -10.69 5.78
C ARG A 114 23.40 -9.97 7.10
N SER A 115 23.93 -8.76 7.28
CA SER A 115 23.66 -7.96 8.49
C SER A 115 22.17 -7.57 8.55
N ARG A 116 21.70 -7.15 9.73
CA ARG A 116 20.31 -6.64 9.88
C ARG A 116 20.00 -5.54 8.88
N TYR A 117 20.92 -4.59 8.70
CA TYR A 117 20.75 -3.47 7.75
C TYR A 117 20.77 -3.94 6.29
N GLY A 118 21.67 -4.87 5.93
CA GLY A 118 21.70 -5.45 4.59
C GLY A 118 20.42 -6.21 4.23
N ARG A 119 19.84 -6.92 5.20
CA ARG A 119 18.52 -7.56 5.07
C ARG A 119 17.40 -6.52 4.93
N SER A 120 17.45 -5.43 5.69
CA SER A 120 16.49 -4.32 5.55
C SER A 120 16.58 -3.64 4.18
N LEU A 121 17.77 -3.40 3.63
CA LEU A 121 17.94 -2.88 2.26
C LEU A 121 17.32 -3.81 1.21
N LYS A 122 17.57 -5.12 1.33
CA LYS A 122 16.96 -6.12 0.44
C LYS A 122 15.44 -6.14 0.58
N GLY A 123 14.94 -6.08 1.82
CA GLY A 123 13.51 -5.99 2.12
C GLY A 123 12.87 -4.74 1.52
N MET A 124 13.56 -3.60 1.62
CA MET A 124 13.10 -2.34 1.03
C MET A 124 12.95 -2.46 -0.49
N ARG A 125 13.91 -3.09 -1.17
CA ARG A 125 13.79 -3.31 -2.62
C ARG A 125 12.56 -4.14 -2.99
N LEU A 126 12.34 -5.26 -2.28
CA LEU A 126 11.13 -6.07 -2.48
C LEU A 126 9.85 -5.30 -2.18
N HIS A 127 9.88 -4.43 -1.18
CA HIS A 127 8.76 -3.57 -0.84
C HIS A 127 8.42 -2.60 -1.98
N PHE A 128 9.42 -1.99 -2.61
CA PHE A 128 9.23 -1.14 -3.79
C PHE A 128 8.58 -1.90 -4.95
N ASP A 129 9.01 -3.13 -5.21
CA ASP A 129 8.45 -3.95 -6.29
C ASP A 129 6.97 -4.33 -5.97
N LEU A 130 6.68 -4.75 -4.74
CA LEU A 130 5.32 -5.10 -4.30
C LEU A 130 4.33 -3.91 -4.35
N LEU A 131 4.78 -2.74 -3.93
CA LEU A 131 3.95 -1.53 -3.95
C LEU A 131 3.69 -1.04 -5.38
N LYS A 132 4.67 -1.17 -6.28
CA LYS A 132 4.42 -0.91 -7.71
C LYS A 132 3.33 -1.86 -8.23
N ASP A 133 3.49 -3.16 -7.99
CA ASP A 133 2.53 -4.17 -8.44
C ASP A 133 1.11 -3.92 -7.90
N LEU A 134 0.97 -3.39 -6.68
CA LEU A 134 -0.33 -3.00 -6.12
C LEU A 134 -1.01 -1.92 -6.97
N VAL A 135 -0.28 -0.84 -7.31
CA VAL A 135 -0.80 0.26 -8.14
C VAL A 135 -1.22 -0.25 -9.52
N GLU A 136 -0.37 -1.07 -10.14
CA GLU A 136 -0.65 -1.69 -11.45
C GLU A 136 -1.92 -2.53 -11.40
N ARG A 137 -2.05 -3.41 -10.40
CA ARG A 137 -3.22 -4.27 -10.25
C ARG A 137 -4.49 -3.46 -10.09
N VAL A 138 -4.45 -2.41 -9.27
CA VAL A 138 -5.61 -1.52 -9.06
C VAL A 138 -5.97 -0.79 -10.37
N LYS A 139 -4.99 -0.26 -11.11
CA LYS A 139 -5.22 0.33 -12.44
C LYS A 139 -5.88 -0.66 -13.39
N MET A 140 -5.40 -1.90 -13.43
CA MET A 140 -5.96 -2.95 -14.29
C MET A 140 -7.38 -3.35 -13.89
N GLN A 141 -7.70 -3.39 -12.60
CA GLN A 141 -9.08 -3.65 -12.15
C GLN A 141 -10.01 -2.50 -12.51
N ASN A 142 -9.59 -1.24 -12.33
CA ASN A 142 -10.37 -0.08 -12.72
C ASN A 142 -10.67 -0.04 -14.23
N ARG A 143 -9.75 -0.50 -15.07
CA ARG A 143 -9.96 -0.64 -16.53
C ARG A 143 -10.94 -1.76 -16.90
N ARG A 144 -11.08 -2.80 -16.07
CA ARG A 144 -12.01 -3.91 -16.30
C ARG A 144 -13.43 -3.59 -15.84
N ALA A 145 -13.56 -2.66 -14.90
CA ALA A 145 -14.83 -2.24 -14.32
C ALA A 145 -15.48 -1.05 -15.04
N ALA A 146 -14.75 -0.40 -15.97
CA ALA A 146 -15.21 0.70 -16.82
C ALA A 146 -15.62 0.17 -18.20
#